data_AF-A0A968IML0-F1
#
_entry.id   AF-A0A968IML0-F1
#
_cell.length_a   1.000
_cell.length_b   1.000
_cell.length_c   1.000
_cell.angle_alpha   90.00
_cell.angle_beta   90.00
_cell.angle_gamma   90.00
#
_symmetry.space_group_name_H-M   'P 1'
#
loop_
_entity.id
_entity.type
_entity.pdbx_description
1 polymer ?
#
loop_
_entity_poly.entity_id
_entity_poly.type
_entity_poly.pdbx_seq_one_letter_code
_entity_poly.pdbx_strand_id
1 'polypeptide(L)'
;MGGFTQEFKRQNFQWDVGLHYVGDMGEGESGRLISDYITDGRLKWAKIPDPFETSVYPDFTFEVYSDPNRYQADLIQKFPEEKAGIVRYFADLRWFGRWHGLRQATGFLPGRLGAIAQSLVNSFGKTFLQTTKDYLDQHFRNPQLKALLASAWGTYGLPPSESIFSIHALVMSSYLKGGWYPVGGAQEIAKQILPVIEQAGGQAIIQRQVTEIIVENGVAIGVKARKTHDPDAAIKAYYAPVVFSDAGAFNTYTKLLPIGERTIYGMPSSDFPKGTAFSSYFWA
;
A
#
# COMPACT_ATOMS: atom_id res chain seq x y z
N MET A 1 18.57 -1.99 6.48
CA MET A 1 17.83 -1.71 5.22
C MET A 1 16.48 -2.40 5.28
N GLY A 2 15.49 -1.90 4.54
CA GLY A 2 14.16 -2.52 4.45
C GLY A 2 12.99 -1.64 4.89
N GLY A 3 13.22 -0.42 5.39
CA GLY A 3 12.10 0.44 5.82
C GLY A 3 11.22 -0.27 6.87
N PHE A 4 9.94 -0.46 6.57
CA PHE A 4 8.98 -1.20 7.42
C PHE A 4 9.12 -2.73 7.38
N THR A 5 9.97 -3.28 6.50
CA THR A 5 10.30 -4.72 6.46
C THR A 5 11.53 -5.05 7.31
N GLN A 6 11.87 -4.18 8.28
CA GLN A 6 12.98 -4.41 9.19
C GLN A 6 12.57 -5.36 10.32
N GLU A 7 13.58 -6.05 10.82
CA GLU A 7 13.49 -6.96 11.95
C GLU A 7 14.49 -6.55 13.02
N PHE A 8 14.16 -6.82 14.28
CA PHE A 8 15.10 -6.77 15.38
C PHE A 8 15.08 -8.07 16.17
N LYS A 9 16.21 -8.38 16.80
CA LYS A 9 16.34 -9.53 17.69
C LYS A 9 16.36 -9.06 19.14
N ARG A 10 15.61 -9.74 19.98
CA ARG A 10 15.63 -9.55 21.44
C ARG A 10 15.73 -10.91 22.09
N GLN A 11 16.87 -11.18 22.73
CA GLN A 11 17.22 -12.51 23.22
C GLN A 11 17.14 -13.54 22.07
N ASN A 12 16.36 -14.60 22.25
CA ASN A 12 16.19 -15.68 21.28
C ASN A 12 15.00 -15.45 20.33
N PHE A 13 14.35 -14.29 20.40
CA PHE A 13 13.19 -13.96 19.58
C PHE A 13 13.54 -12.92 18.51
N GLN A 14 12.94 -13.10 17.35
CA GLN A 14 13.03 -12.20 16.20
C GLN A 14 11.66 -11.58 15.95
N TRP A 15 11.63 -10.27 15.76
CA TRP A 15 10.41 -9.49 15.68
C TRP A 15 10.46 -8.61 14.43
N ASP A 16 9.44 -8.71 13.58
CA ASP A 16 9.20 -7.77 12.51
C ASP A 16 8.62 -6.46 13.06
N VAL A 17 9.01 -5.34 12.47
CA VAL A 17 8.59 -4.01 12.93
C VAL A 17 7.29 -3.55 12.25
N GLY A 18 6.95 -4.08 11.08
CA GLY A 18 5.81 -3.57 10.30
C GLY A 18 5.02 -4.59 9.51
N LEU A 19 5.66 -5.60 8.90
CA LEU A 19 4.94 -6.57 8.09
C LEU A 19 4.17 -7.58 8.96
N HIS A 20 2.86 -7.68 8.76
CA HIS A 20 2.03 -8.72 9.37
C HIS A 20 1.83 -9.91 8.43
N TYR A 21 1.27 -9.67 7.25
CA TYR A 21 1.14 -10.60 6.12
C TYR A 21 0.73 -9.83 4.88
N VAL A 22 0.79 -10.46 3.70
CA VAL A 22 0.52 -9.83 2.40
C VAL A 22 -0.45 -10.68 1.60
N GLY A 23 -1.42 -10.05 0.95
CA GLY A 23 -2.34 -10.71 0.00
C GLY A 23 -1.70 -10.88 -1.38
N ASP A 24 -2.41 -11.51 -2.32
CA ASP A 24 -2.00 -11.66 -3.73
C ASP A 24 -0.59 -12.27 -3.97
N MET A 25 -0.12 -13.17 -3.10
CA MET A 25 1.20 -13.84 -3.22
C MET A 25 1.12 -15.31 -3.65
N GLY A 26 -0.07 -15.79 -3.99
CA GLY A 26 -0.28 -17.09 -4.61
C GLY A 26 0.37 -17.18 -6.00
N GLU A 27 0.64 -18.40 -6.47
CA GLU A 27 1.21 -18.60 -7.80
C GLU A 27 0.29 -18.04 -8.89
N GLY A 28 0.87 -17.25 -9.80
CA GLY A 28 0.13 -16.59 -10.89
C GLY A 28 -0.62 -15.32 -10.49
N GLU A 29 -0.58 -14.90 -9.22
CA GLU A 29 -1.20 -13.65 -8.77
C GLU A 29 -0.32 -12.44 -9.07
N SER A 30 -0.93 -11.27 -9.26
CA SER A 30 -0.23 -10.06 -9.68
C SER A 30 0.85 -9.63 -8.69
N GLY A 31 0.57 -9.71 -7.39
CA GLY A 31 1.54 -9.42 -6.33
C GLY A 31 2.74 -10.36 -6.40
N ARG A 32 2.48 -11.67 -6.58
CA ARG A 32 3.53 -12.68 -6.76
C ARG A 32 4.39 -12.43 -7.99
N LEU A 33 3.80 -12.08 -9.13
CA LEU A 33 4.55 -11.77 -10.35
C LEU A 33 5.50 -10.59 -10.17
N ILE A 34 5.05 -9.52 -9.50
CA ILE A 34 5.90 -8.37 -9.18
C ILE A 34 7.01 -8.78 -8.22
N SER A 35 6.67 -9.54 -7.18
CA SER A 35 7.63 -10.03 -6.19
C SER A 35 8.71 -10.89 -6.84
N ASP A 36 8.34 -11.81 -7.73
CA ASP A 36 9.27 -12.68 -8.43
C ASP A 36 10.15 -11.85 -9.38
N TYR A 37 9.59 -10.86 -10.08
CA TYR A 37 10.38 -9.98 -10.95
C TYR A 37 11.46 -9.19 -10.19
N ILE A 38 11.10 -8.53 -9.07
CA ILE A 38 12.05 -7.68 -8.32
C ILE A 38 13.05 -8.48 -7.47
N THR A 39 12.83 -9.78 -7.29
CA THR A 39 13.71 -10.65 -6.49
C THR A 39 14.38 -11.75 -7.31
N ASP A 40 14.17 -11.76 -8.63
CA ASP A 40 14.63 -12.83 -9.53
C ASP A 40 14.11 -14.22 -9.08
N GLY A 41 12.86 -14.28 -8.63
CA GLY A 41 12.18 -15.48 -8.13
C GLY A 41 12.76 -16.09 -6.85
N ARG A 42 13.71 -15.40 -6.20
CA ARG A 42 14.42 -15.92 -5.01
C ARG A 42 13.59 -15.83 -3.74
N LEU A 43 12.74 -14.80 -3.60
CA LEU A 43 11.89 -14.66 -2.43
C LEU A 43 10.80 -15.74 -2.44
N LYS A 44 10.69 -16.47 -1.32
CA LYS A 44 9.68 -17.51 -1.13
C LYS A 44 8.59 -17.03 -0.19
N TRP A 45 7.37 -17.43 -0.48
CA TRP A 45 6.17 -17.05 0.26
C TRP A 45 5.49 -18.30 0.81
N ALA A 46 5.17 -18.27 2.10
CA ALA A 46 4.36 -19.30 2.75
C ALA A 46 2.92 -18.79 2.89
N LYS A 47 1.95 -19.62 2.51
CA LYS A 47 0.53 -19.33 2.74
C LYS A 47 0.23 -19.51 4.23
N ILE A 48 -0.50 -18.57 4.82
CA ILE A 48 -1.00 -18.69 6.19
C ILE A 48 -2.11 -19.76 6.21
N PRO A 49 -2.05 -20.75 7.13
CA PRO A 49 -3.09 -21.76 7.26
C PRO A 49 -4.45 -21.15 7.59
N ASP A 50 -5.51 -21.82 7.17
CA ASP A 50 -6.86 -21.43 7.54
C ASP A 50 -7.23 -21.84 8.98
N PRO A 51 -8.06 -21.05 9.69
CA PRO A 51 -8.45 -19.68 9.32
C PRO A 51 -7.25 -18.73 9.41
N PHE A 52 -7.06 -17.90 8.39
CA PHE A 52 -5.89 -17.01 8.33
C PHE A 52 -6.08 -15.73 9.14
N GLU A 53 -7.33 -15.40 9.48
CA GLU A 53 -7.68 -14.29 10.37
C GLU A 53 -8.87 -14.67 11.27
N THR A 54 -8.81 -14.27 12.53
CA THR A 54 -9.90 -14.43 13.50
C THR A 54 -10.21 -13.09 14.14
N SER A 55 -11.40 -12.55 13.88
CA SER A 55 -11.90 -11.33 14.52
C SER A 55 -12.65 -11.68 15.79
N VAL A 56 -12.14 -11.23 16.95
CA VAL A 56 -12.74 -11.47 18.27
C VAL A 56 -13.41 -10.20 18.77
N TYR A 57 -14.74 -10.21 18.84
CA TYR A 57 -15.58 -9.17 19.44
C TYR A 57 -16.10 -9.62 20.82
N PRO A 58 -16.58 -8.70 21.68
CA PRO A 58 -17.07 -9.06 23.02
C PRO A 58 -18.16 -10.14 23.03
N ASP A 59 -18.98 -10.19 21.98
CA ASP A 59 -20.18 -11.03 21.90
C ASP A 59 -20.16 -12.05 20.75
N PHE A 60 -19.17 -11.97 19.85
CA PHE A 60 -18.99 -12.97 18.79
C PHE A 60 -17.54 -13.10 18.35
N THR A 61 -17.21 -14.24 17.77
CA THR A 61 -15.96 -14.45 17.03
C THR A 61 -16.31 -14.77 15.58
N PHE A 62 -15.52 -14.27 14.65
CA PHE A 62 -15.66 -14.56 13.23
C PHE A 62 -14.32 -14.98 12.64
N GLU A 63 -14.29 -16.13 11.98
CA GLU A 63 -13.09 -16.68 11.34
C GLU A 63 -13.16 -16.45 9.84
N VAL A 64 -12.04 -16.02 9.25
CA VAL A 64 -11.90 -15.78 7.81
C VAL A 64 -11.06 -16.89 7.20
N TYR A 65 -11.62 -17.51 6.17
CA TYR A 65 -11.01 -18.61 5.43
C TYR A 65 -10.57 -18.13 4.04
N SER A 66 -9.51 -18.74 3.52
CA SER A 66 -8.86 -18.40 2.26
C SER A 66 -9.61 -18.83 0.99
N ASP A 67 -10.93 -19.03 1.09
CA ASP A 67 -11.87 -19.27 0.01
C ASP A 67 -12.96 -18.19 0.02
N PRO A 68 -13.05 -17.34 -1.02
CA PRO A 68 -14.01 -16.25 -1.06
C PRO A 68 -15.47 -16.72 -1.06
N ASN A 69 -15.76 -17.91 -1.59
CA ASN A 69 -17.13 -18.45 -1.59
C ASN A 69 -17.53 -18.88 -0.18
N ARG A 70 -16.61 -19.54 0.54
CA ARG A 70 -16.80 -19.89 1.95
C ARG A 70 -16.94 -18.64 2.80
N TYR A 71 -16.04 -17.66 2.65
CA TYR A 71 -16.12 -16.42 3.42
C TYR A 71 -17.46 -15.70 3.21
N GLN A 72 -17.94 -15.62 1.97
CA GLN A 72 -19.26 -15.07 1.67
C GLN A 72 -20.39 -15.90 2.33
N ALA A 73 -20.32 -17.23 2.28
CA ALA A 73 -21.30 -18.11 2.88
C ALA A 73 -21.35 -18.00 4.41
N ASP A 74 -20.18 -17.95 5.06
CA ASP A 74 -20.04 -17.84 6.52
C ASP A 74 -20.60 -16.50 7.03
N LEU A 75 -20.37 -15.41 6.29
CA LEU A 75 -21.00 -14.11 6.56
C LEU A 75 -22.53 -14.18 6.44
N ILE A 76 -23.05 -14.82 5.38
CA ILE A 76 -24.49 -14.98 5.18
C ILE A 76 -25.11 -15.86 6.28
N GLN A 77 -24.41 -16.92 6.70
CA GLN A 77 -24.86 -17.78 7.80
C GLN A 77 -24.95 -16.99 9.11
N LYS A 78 -23.96 -16.13 9.40
CA LYS A 78 -23.93 -15.32 10.63
C LYS A 78 -24.92 -14.15 10.59
N PHE A 79 -25.12 -13.54 9.42
CA PHE A 79 -25.97 -12.37 9.20
C PHE A 79 -26.97 -12.61 8.05
N PRO A 80 -27.94 -13.53 8.23
CA PRO A 80 -28.84 -13.94 7.14
C PRO A 80 -29.71 -12.80 6.59
N GLU A 81 -30.10 -11.86 7.44
CA GLU A 81 -30.87 -10.67 7.06
C GLU A 81 -30.10 -9.70 6.14
N GLU A 82 -28.77 -9.80 6.13
CA GLU A 82 -27.88 -8.95 5.34
C GLU A 82 -27.44 -9.62 4.01
N LYS A 83 -28.01 -10.78 3.68
CA LYS A 83 -27.59 -11.61 2.54
C LYS A 83 -27.45 -10.83 1.23
N ALA A 84 -28.43 -9.97 0.91
CA ALA A 84 -28.40 -9.19 -0.33
C ALA A 84 -27.21 -8.21 -0.36
N GLY A 85 -26.93 -7.55 0.76
CA GLY A 85 -25.78 -6.65 0.91
C GLY A 85 -24.46 -7.41 0.82
N ILE A 86 -24.36 -8.59 1.46
CA ILE A 86 -23.14 -9.42 1.43
C ILE A 86 -22.84 -9.90 0.01
N VAL A 87 -23.84 -10.44 -0.69
CA VAL A 87 -23.67 -10.86 -2.10
C VAL A 87 -23.20 -9.69 -2.97
N ARG A 88 -23.78 -8.49 -2.75
CA ARG A 88 -23.40 -7.29 -3.48
C ARG A 88 -21.96 -6.87 -3.18
N TYR A 89 -21.56 -6.88 -1.91
CA TYR A 89 -20.20 -6.52 -1.48
C TYR A 89 -19.14 -7.37 -2.16
N PHE A 90 -19.28 -8.69 -2.16
CA PHE A 90 -18.33 -9.57 -2.85
C PHE A 90 -18.34 -9.37 -4.37
N ALA A 91 -19.49 -9.03 -4.96
CA ALA A 91 -19.55 -8.68 -6.38
C ALA A 91 -18.80 -7.37 -6.67
N ASP A 92 -18.93 -6.36 -5.80
CA ASP A 92 -18.22 -5.09 -5.93
C ASP A 92 -16.70 -5.25 -5.73
N LEU A 93 -16.25 -6.10 -4.80
CA LEU A 93 -14.83 -6.45 -4.65
C LEU A 93 -14.25 -7.10 -5.92
N ARG A 94 -14.97 -8.07 -6.50
CA ARG A 94 -14.56 -8.69 -7.78
C ARG A 94 -14.57 -7.70 -8.94
N TRP A 95 -15.54 -6.78 -8.97
CA TRP A 95 -15.66 -5.75 -10.00
C TRP A 95 -14.56 -4.69 -9.87
N PHE A 96 -14.13 -4.37 -8.64
CA PHE A 96 -13.09 -3.39 -8.36
C PHE A 96 -11.81 -3.68 -9.15
N GLY A 97 -11.36 -4.93 -9.20
CA GLY A 97 -10.13 -5.30 -9.95
C GLY A 97 -10.20 -4.91 -11.43
N ARG A 98 -11.36 -5.10 -12.08
CA ARG A 98 -11.56 -4.70 -13.49
C ARG A 98 -11.59 -3.19 -13.65
N TRP A 99 -12.34 -2.50 -12.79
CA TRP A 99 -12.42 -1.05 -12.81
C TRP A 99 -11.06 -0.39 -12.54
N HIS A 100 -10.33 -0.89 -11.55
CA HIS A 100 -9.00 -0.43 -11.19
C HIS A 100 -8.01 -0.64 -12.34
N GLY A 101 -7.98 -1.82 -12.95
CA GLY A 101 -7.14 -2.09 -14.12
C GLY A 101 -7.43 -1.15 -15.29
N LEU A 102 -8.70 -0.93 -15.61
CA LEU A 102 -9.11 -0.01 -16.67
C LEU A 102 -8.72 1.44 -16.34
N ARG A 103 -8.90 1.87 -15.09
CA ARG A 103 -8.52 3.21 -14.61
C ARG A 103 -7.01 3.43 -14.69
N GLN A 104 -6.20 2.43 -14.34
CA GLN A 104 -4.75 2.51 -14.48
C GLN A 104 -4.34 2.58 -15.97
N ALA A 105 -5.02 1.81 -16.84
CA ALA A 105 -4.72 1.79 -18.26
C ALA A 105 -4.94 3.14 -18.96
N THR A 106 -5.86 3.99 -18.44
CA THR A 106 -6.06 5.33 -19.00
C THR A 106 -4.83 6.22 -18.85
N GLY A 107 -3.94 5.93 -17.89
CA GLY A 107 -2.68 6.66 -17.70
C GLY A 107 -1.66 6.46 -18.82
N PHE A 108 -1.80 5.39 -19.62
CA PHE A 108 -0.96 5.17 -20.81
C PHE A 108 -1.47 5.92 -22.05
N LEU A 109 -2.66 6.52 -21.98
CA LEU A 109 -3.21 7.29 -23.09
C LEU A 109 -2.67 8.73 -23.08
N PRO A 110 -2.31 9.29 -24.25
CA PRO A 110 -1.72 10.61 -24.32
C PRO A 110 -2.75 11.72 -24.07
N GLY A 111 -2.36 12.72 -23.28
CA GLY A 111 -3.03 14.01 -23.15
C GLY A 111 -4.54 13.93 -22.90
N ARG A 112 -5.32 14.62 -23.74
CA ARG A 112 -6.78 14.77 -23.56
C ARG A 112 -7.55 13.46 -23.70
N LEU A 113 -7.02 12.50 -24.47
CA LEU A 113 -7.64 11.18 -24.60
C LEU A 113 -7.62 10.42 -23.28
N GLY A 114 -6.50 10.48 -22.55
CA GLY A 114 -6.41 9.92 -21.20
C GLY A 114 -7.38 10.57 -20.23
N ALA A 115 -7.52 11.90 -20.27
CA ALA A 115 -8.48 12.62 -19.41
C ALA A 115 -9.95 12.23 -19.69
N ILE A 116 -10.34 12.12 -20.97
CA ILE A 116 -11.69 11.69 -21.37
C ILE A 116 -11.94 10.25 -20.94
N ALA A 117 -11.00 9.35 -21.21
CA ALA A 117 -11.10 7.95 -20.82
C ALA A 117 -11.20 7.81 -19.30
N GLN A 118 -10.39 8.53 -18.54
CA GLN A 118 -10.43 8.52 -17.08
C GLN A 118 -11.77 9.01 -16.54
N SER A 119 -12.32 10.10 -17.11
CA SER A 119 -13.65 10.62 -16.73
C SER A 119 -14.74 9.58 -16.98
N LEU A 120 -14.72 8.93 -18.15
CA LEU A 120 -15.64 7.86 -18.50
C LEU A 120 -15.54 6.69 -17.51
N VAL A 121 -14.33 6.21 -17.21
CA VAL A 121 -14.10 5.10 -16.27
C VAL A 121 -14.55 5.47 -14.84
N ASN A 122 -14.27 6.68 -14.38
CA ASN A 122 -14.72 7.17 -13.07
C ASN A 122 -16.26 7.25 -12.99
N SER A 123 -16.94 7.56 -14.10
CA SER A 123 -18.42 7.61 -14.13
C SER A 123 -19.08 6.26 -13.81
N PHE A 124 -18.43 5.16 -14.21
CA PHE A 124 -18.85 3.79 -13.90
C PHE A 124 -18.34 3.30 -12.53
N GLY A 125 -17.51 4.09 -11.86
CA GLY A 125 -16.85 3.76 -10.59
C GLY A 125 -17.31 4.58 -9.40
N LYS A 126 -18.45 5.29 -9.48
CA LYS A 126 -18.94 6.16 -8.39
C LYS A 126 -18.97 5.46 -7.02
N THR A 127 -19.38 4.19 -7.00
CA THR A 127 -19.38 3.34 -5.79
C THR A 127 -18.00 3.22 -5.14
N PHE A 128 -16.91 3.27 -5.90
CA PHE A 128 -15.53 3.20 -5.41
C PHE A 128 -14.95 4.55 -5.00
N LEU A 129 -15.65 5.66 -5.31
CA LEU A 129 -15.21 7.02 -5.05
C LEU A 129 -15.88 7.68 -3.84
N GLN A 130 -16.86 7.02 -3.23
CA GLN A 130 -17.46 7.44 -1.95
C GLN A 130 -16.63 6.97 -0.75
N THR A 131 -16.97 7.45 0.45
CA THR A 131 -16.32 6.97 1.68
C THR A 131 -16.68 5.51 1.95
N THR A 132 -15.78 4.78 2.58
CA THR A 132 -16.03 3.39 3.02
C THR A 132 -17.26 3.34 3.93
N LYS A 133 -17.44 4.33 4.80
CA LYS A 133 -18.62 4.46 5.66
C LYS A 133 -19.90 4.59 4.85
N ASP A 134 -19.96 5.48 3.86
CA ASP A 134 -21.16 5.69 3.05
C ASP A 134 -21.52 4.43 2.27
N TYR A 135 -20.53 3.72 1.73
CA TYR A 135 -20.74 2.42 1.09
C TYR A 135 -21.37 1.42 2.08
N LEU A 136 -20.78 1.24 3.26
CA LEU A 136 -21.26 0.29 4.25
C LEU A 136 -22.68 0.65 4.74
N ASP A 137 -22.98 1.94 4.90
CA ASP A 137 -24.29 2.42 5.34
C ASP A 137 -25.39 2.23 4.29
N GLN A 138 -25.05 2.31 3.00
CA GLN A 138 -25.98 2.06 1.90
C GLN A 138 -26.36 0.58 1.77
N HIS A 139 -25.44 -0.33 2.11
CA HIS A 139 -25.60 -1.77 1.81
C HIS A 139 -25.94 -2.63 3.02
N PHE A 140 -25.72 -2.14 4.25
CA PHE A 140 -25.91 -2.92 5.46
C PHE A 140 -26.70 -2.16 6.53
N ARG A 141 -27.43 -2.88 7.39
CA ARG A 141 -28.11 -2.30 8.57
C ARG A 141 -27.47 -2.73 9.88
N ASN A 142 -27.01 -3.98 9.96
CA ASN A 142 -26.44 -4.57 11.16
C ASN A 142 -25.09 -3.90 11.51
N PRO A 143 -24.97 -3.25 12.69
CA PRO A 143 -23.75 -2.55 13.09
C PRO A 143 -22.56 -3.48 13.31
N GLN A 144 -22.79 -4.74 13.71
CA GLN A 144 -21.71 -5.72 13.91
C GLN A 144 -21.10 -6.14 12.59
N LEU A 145 -21.93 -6.37 11.56
CA LEU A 145 -21.43 -6.66 10.22
C LEU A 145 -20.64 -5.48 9.66
N LYS A 146 -21.12 -4.25 9.82
CA LYS A 146 -20.38 -3.05 9.41
C LYS A 146 -19.02 -2.96 10.13
N ALA A 147 -19.00 -3.19 11.43
CA ALA A 147 -17.77 -3.18 12.22
C ALA A 147 -16.79 -4.28 11.79
N LEU A 148 -17.31 -5.49 11.49
CA LEU A 148 -16.52 -6.62 11.00
C LEU A 148 -15.90 -6.32 9.65
N LEU A 149 -16.68 -5.83 8.67
CA LEU A 149 -16.15 -5.48 7.35
C LEU A 149 -15.19 -4.28 7.43
N ALA A 150 -15.48 -3.29 8.26
CA ALA A 150 -14.64 -2.11 8.40
C ALA A 150 -13.33 -2.36 9.17
N SER A 151 -13.17 -3.48 9.89
CA SER A 151 -12.05 -3.75 10.81
C SER A 151 -10.67 -3.59 10.14
N ALA A 152 -10.59 -3.91 8.85
CA ALA A 152 -9.40 -3.78 8.03
C ALA A 152 -8.88 -2.33 7.88
N TRP A 153 -9.61 -1.30 8.34
CA TRP A 153 -9.18 0.09 8.24
C TRP A 153 -7.79 0.36 8.84
N GLY A 154 -7.38 -0.43 9.84
CA GLY A 154 -6.03 -0.36 10.41
C GLY A 154 -4.91 -0.62 9.40
N THR A 155 -5.18 -1.36 8.31
CA THR A 155 -4.19 -1.66 7.27
C THR A 155 -3.84 -0.46 6.38
N TYR A 156 -4.79 0.47 6.21
CA TYR A 156 -4.63 1.67 5.37
C TYR A 156 -4.72 2.98 6.17
N GLY A 157 -4.79 2.89 7.50
CA GLY A 157 -4.50 4.01 8.41
C GLY A 157 -5.53 5.14 8.46
N LEU A 158 -6.71 4.95 7.86
CA LEU A 158 -7.80 5.95 7.88
C LEU A 158 -9.12 5.29 8.27
N PRO A 159 -9.91 5.91 9.16
CA PRO A 159 -11.22 5.37 9.54
C PRO A 159 -12.17 5.32 8.33
N PRO A 160 -13.27 4.53 8.39
CA PRO A 160 -14.21 4.42 7.29
C PRO A 160 -14.82 5.74 6.80
N SER A 161 -14.93 6.75 7.67
CA SER A 161 -15.46 8.08 7.34
C SER A 161 -14.47 8.96 6.54
N GLU A 162 -13.19 8.63 6.54
CA GLU A 162 -12.13 9.40 5.86
C GLU A 162 -11.46 8.61 4.73
N SER A 163 -11.61 7.28 4.71
CA SER A 163 -11.11 6.42 3.64
C SER A 163 -12.11 6.32 2.50
N ILE A 164 -11.58 6.33 1.28
CA ILE A 164 -12.35 6.05 0.07
C ILE A 164 -12.55 4.53 -0.10
N PHE A 165 -13.73 4.10 -0.56
CA PHE A 165 -14.06 2.68 -0.66
C PHE A 165 -13.13 1.91 -1.62
N SER A 166 -12.52 2.58 -2.62
CA SER A 166 -11.53 1.95 -3.49
C SER A 166 -10.30 1.41 -2.75
N ILE A 167 -9.81 2.09 -1.71
CA ILE A 167 -8.67 1.58 -0.91
C ILE A 167 -9.09 0.38 -0.07
N HIS A 168 -10.28 0.45 0.52
CA HIS A 168 -10.87 -0.69 1.22
C HIS A 168 -11.01 -1.90 0.28
N ALA A 169 -11.59 -1.70 -0.90
CA ALA A 169 -11.78 -2.76 -1.88
C ALA A 169 -10.46 -3.34 -2.38
N LEU A 170 -9.42 -2.51 -2.58
CA LEU A 170 -8.09 -2.97 -2.95
C LEU A 170 -7.51 -3.93 -1.91
N VAL A 171 -7.52 -3.53 -0.64
CA VAL A 171 -6.98 -4.34 0.46
C VAL A 171 -7.78 -5.63 0.62
N MET A 172 -9.11 -5.53 0.75
CA MET A 172 -9.94 -6.71 0.99
C MET A 172 -9.89 -7.69 -0.17
N SER A 173 -9.83 -7.21 -1.42
CA SER A 173 -9.70 -8.08 -2.59
C SER A 173 -8.41 -8.88 -2.56
N SER A 174 -7.29 -8.28 -2.12
CA SER A 174 -6.00 -8.96 -2.05
C SER A 174 -5.96 -10.11 -1.03
N TYR A 175 -6.79 -10.02 0.02
CA TYR A 175 -6.87 -11.05 1.07
C TYR A 175 -7.94 -12.11 0.83
N LEU A 176 -8.76 -11.99 -0.22
CA LEU A 176 -9.86 -12.95 -0.49
C LEU A 176 -9.38 -14.40 -0.63
N LYS A 177 -8.12 -14.62 -1.01
CA LYS A 177 -7.52 -15.95 -1.18
C LYS A 177 -6.52 -16.31 -0.08
N GLY A 178 -6.50 -15.53 1.01
CA GLY A 178 -5.66 -15.71 2.18
C GLY A 178 -4.59 -14.63 2.35
N GLY A 179 -3.74 -14.84 3.35
CA GLY A 179 -2.51 -14.10 3.56
C GLY A 179 -1.29 -14.97 3.34
N TRP A 180 -0.18 -14.33 2.99
CA TRP A 180 1.12 -14.95 2.83
C TRP A 180 2.18 -14.19 3.62
N TYR A 181 3.20 -14.93 4.00
CA TYR A 181 4.31 -14.40 4.77
C TYR A 181 5.64 -14.84 4.14
N PRO A 182 6.66 -13.96 4.04
CA PRO A 182 7.94 -14.33 3.46
C PRO A 182 8.64 -15.39 4.31
N VAL A 183 9.09 -16.47 3.66
CA VAL A 183 9.84 -17.53 4.34
C VAL A 183 11.17 -16.95 4.82
N GLY A 184 11.35 -16.91 6.15
CA GLY A 184 12.55 -16.35 6.78
C GLY A 184 12.39 -14.95 7.39
N GLY A 185 11.21 -14.33 7.29
CA GLY A 185 10.93 -13.01 7.88
C GLY A 185 10.82 -11.87 6.87
N ALA A 186 10.27 -10.72 7.28
CA ALA A 186 10.07 -9.56 6.41
C ALA A 186 11.38 -9.02 5.82
N GLN A 187 12.50 -9.18 6.51
CA GLN A 187 13.81 -8.73 6.07
C GLN A 187 14.28 -9.45 4.80
N GLU A 188 13.77 -10.65 4.53
CA GLU A 188 14.06 -11.38 3.29
C GLU A 188 13.64 -10.60 2.06
N ILE A 189 12.59 -9.76 2.12
CA ILE A 189 12.20 -8.90 1.00
C ILE A 189 13.37 -8.03 0.56
N ALA A 190 13.96 -7.28 1.50
CA ALA A 190 15.09 -6.39 1.20
C ALA A 190 16.36 -7.17 0.81
N LYS A 191 16.63 -8.31 1.48
CA LYS A 191 17.79 -9.15 1.18
C LYS A 191 17.73 -9.77 -0.22
N GLN A 192 16.54 -10.17 -0.69
CA GLN A 192 16.39 -10.77 -2.00
C GLN A 192 16.37 -9.72 -3.12
N ILE A 193 15.88 -8.50 -2.88
CA ILE A 193 15.95 -7.40 -3.85
C ILE A 193 17.39 -6.94 -4.08
N LEU A 194 18.21 -6.83 -3.03
CA LEU A 194 19.53 -6.19 -3.10
C LEU A 194 20.47 -6.78 -4.17
N PRO A 195 20.64 -8.10 -4.31
CA PRO A 195 21.51 -8.64 -5.35
C PRO A 195 21.01 -8.36 -6.77
N VAL A 196 19.70 -8.20 -7.00
CA VAL A 196 19.16 -7.81 -8.32
C VAL A 196 19.64 -6.40 -8.68
N ILE A 197 19.60 -5.49 -7.71
CA ILE A 197 20.10 -4.12 -7.88
C ILE A 197 21.60 -4.11 -8.16
N GLU A 198 22.39 -4.86 -7.38
CA GLU A 198 23.85 -4.90 -7.51
C GLU A 198 24.30 -5.54 -8.84
N GLN A 199 23.64 -6.60 -9.27
CA GLN A 199 23.92 -7.26 -10.57
C GLN A 199 23.58 -6.35 -11.76
N ALA A 200 22.59 -5.48 -11.62
CA ALA A 200 22.28 -4.45 -12.61
C ALA A 200 23.24 -3.24 -12.58
N GLY A 201 24.28 -3.28 -11.74
CA GLY A 201 25.26 -2.19 -11.58
C GLY A 201 24.84 -1.08 -10.61
N GLY A 202 23.71 -1.26 -9.91
CA GLY A 202 23.24 -0.36 -8.87
C GLY A 202 24.02 -0.50 -7.56
N GLN A 203 23.79 0.43 -6.63
CA GLN A 203 24.43 0.43 -5.32
C GLN A 203 23.42 0.80 -4.22
N ALA A 204 23.50 0.11 -3.08
CA ALA A 204 22.75 0.45 -1.88
C ALA A 204 23.65 1.10 -0.83
N ILE A 205 23.52 2.43 -0.65
CA ILE A 205 24.33 3.18 0.30
C ILE A 205 23.57 3.33 1.62
N ILE A 206 24.01 2.61 2.64
CA ILE A 206 23.42 2.65 3.99
C ILE A 206 24.07 3.69 4.88
N GLN A 207 23.44 3.96 6.04
CA GLN A 207 23.91 4.92 7.04
C GLN A 207 24.21 6.30 6.42
N ARG A 208 23.39 6.66 5.43
CA ARG A 208 23.50 7.89 4.67
C ARG A 208 22.17 8.61 4.73
N GLN A 209 22.10 9.63 5.59
CA GLN A 209 20.91 10.46 5.74
C GLN A 209 20.90 11.51 4.63
N VAL A 210 19.90 11.47 3.76
CA VAL A 210 19.60 12.57 2.83
C VAL A 210 19.12 13.78 3.64
N THR A 211 19.74 14.93 3.42
CA THR A 211 19.43 16.19 4.11
C THR A 211 18.70 17.17 3.21
N GLU A 212 18.90 17.09 1.89
CA GLU A 212 18.29 18.00 0.91
C GLU A 212 18.22 17.35 -0.48
N ILE A 213 17.18 17.64 -1.24
CA ILE A 213 17.07 17.36 -2.68
C ILE A 213 17.62 18.57 -3.42
N ILE A 214 18.53 18.35 -4.37
CA ILE A 214 19.12 19.39 -5.21
C ILE A 214 18.16 19.64 -6.36
N VAL A 215 17.69 20.88 -6.48
CA VAL A 215 16.75 21.31 -7.54
C VAL A 215 17.39 22.43 -8.35
N GLU A 216 17.29 22.34 -9.66
CA GLU A 216 17.73 23.36 -10.60
C GLU A 216 16.62 23.60 -11.63
N ASN A 217 16.19 24.86 -11.78
CA ASN A 217 15.10 25.25 -12.69
C ASN A 217 13.81 24.41 -12.51
N GLY A 218 13.44 24.11 -11.27
CA GLY A 218 12.27 23.29 -10.92
C GLY A 218 12.45 21.77 -11.14
N VAL A 219 13.65 21.31 -11.52
CA VAL A 219 13.95 19.89 -11.78
C VAL A 219 14.87 19.35 -10.70
N ALA A 220 14.51 18.20 -10.11
CA ALA A 220 15.38 17.49 -9.16
C ALA A 220 16.56 16.85 -9.90
N ILE A 221 17.79 17.25 -9.53
CA ILE A 221 19.03 16.80 -10.19
C ILE A 221 19.95 15.97 -9.27
N GLY A 222 19.54 15.72 -8.02
CA GLY A 222 20.33 14.96 -7.08
C GLY A 222 19.91 15.13 -5.63
N VAL A 223 20.75 14.65 -4.72
CA VAL A 223 20.54 14.75 -3.27
C VAL A 223 21.85 15.09 -2.55
N LYS A 224 21.76 15.85 -1.47
CA LYS A 224 22.83 16.03 -0.48
C LYS A 224 22.60 15.05 0.66
N ALA A 225 23.65 14.36 1.08
CA ALA A 225 23.57 13.41 2.18
C ALA A 225 24.82 13.37 3.04
N ARG A 226 24.65 13.00 4.31
CA ARG A 226 25.73 12.86 5.31
C ARG A 226 25.68 11.51 6.01
N LYS A 227 26.75 11.14 6.72
CA LYS A 227 26.74 9.91 7.54
C LYS A 227 25.72 10.05 8.68
N THR A 228 24.88 9.04 8.90
CA THR A 228 23.74 9.11 9.84
C THR A 228 24.15 9.33 11.30
N HIS A 229 25.27 8.76 11.75
CA HIS A 229 25.70 8.80 13.16
C HIS A 229 26.90 9.72 13.40
N ASP A 230 27.11 10.68 12.50
CA ASP A 230 28.23 11.62 12.56
C ASP A 230 27.73 13.00 12.10
N PRO A 231 27.28 13.86 13.03
CA PRO A 231 26.72 15.17 12.70
C PRO A 231 27.71 16.11 12.01
N ASP A 232 29.00 15.93 12.29
CA ASP A 232 30.10 16.73 11.76
C ASP A 232 30.63 16.18 10.41
N ALA A 233 30.11 15.03 9.96
CA ALA A 233 30.45 14.47 8.67
C ALA A 233 30.15 15.44 7.54
N ALA A 234 31.12 15.60 6.64
CA ALA A 234 30.96 16.38 5.43
C ALA A 234 29.73 15.94 4.63
N ILE A 235 28.93 16.92 4.21
CA ILE A 235 27.82 16.70 3.29
C ILE A 235 28.39 16.39 1.90
N LYS A 236 27.92 15.30 1.30
CA LYS A 236 28.28 14.90 -0.06
C LYS A 236 27.06 15.01 -0.97
N ALA A 237 27.25 15.56 -2.17
CA ALA A 237 26.25 15.58 -3.22
C ALA A 237 26.32 14.29 -4.07
N TYR A 238 25.15 13.78 -4.44
CA TYR A 238 24.96 12.66 -5.36
C TYR A 238 24.01 13.13 -6.45
N TYR A 239 24.46 13.17 -7.70
CA TYR A 239 23.69 13.67 -8.84
C TYR A 239 23.05 12.53 -9.61
N ALA A 240 21.81 12.74 -10.06
CA ALA A 240 21.07 11.79 -10.88
C ALA A 240 20.03 12.55 -11.72
N PRO A 241 19.74 12.11 -12.95
CA PRO A 241 18.73 12.75 -13.80
C PRO A 241 17.29 12.53 -13.30
N VAL A 242 17.07 11.54 -12.43
CA VAL A 242 15.76 11.22 -11.84
C VAL A 242 15.96 10.88 -10.36
N VAL A 243 15.08 11.41 -9.51
CA VAL A 243 15.10 11.17 -8.05
C VAL A 243 13.76 10.57 -7.62
N PHE A 244 13.80 9.35 -7.10
CA PHE A 244 12.65 8.69 -6.46
C PHE A 244 12.75 8.85 -4.94
N SER A 245 11.73 9.44 -4.31
CA SER A 245 11.71 9.63 -2.85
C SER A 245 10.68 8.72 -2.18
N ASP A 246 11.19 7.78 -1.38
CA ASP A 246 10.39 6.95 -0.48
C ASP A 246 10.52 7.39 0.99
N ALA A 247 10.95 8.63 1.25
CA ALA A 247 11.00 9.19 2.60
C ALA A 247 9.60 9.51 3.18
N GLY A 248 8.54 9.21 2.44
CA GLY A 248 7.18 9.69 2.67
C GLY A 248 6.99 11.12 2.13
N ALA A 249 5.79 11.39 1.60
CA ALA A 249 5.49 12.64 0.93
C ALA A 249 5.68 13.86 1.87
N PHE A 250 5.23 13.76 3.13
CA PHE A 250 5.41 14.84 4.11
C PHE A 250 6.90 15.20 4.30
N ASN A 251 7.78 14.23 4.56
CA ASN A 251 9.20 14.50 4.76
C ASN A 251 9.85 15.05 3.49
N THR A 252 9.46 14.51 2.34
CA THR A 252 9.96 14.96 1.03
C THR A 252 9.66 16.44 0.81
N TYR A 253 8.38 16.83 0.91
CA TYR A 253 7.96 18.19 0.59
C TYR A 253 8.31 19.22 1.67
N THR A 254 8.28 18.83 2.95
CA THR A 254 8.44 19.79 4.06
C THR A 254 9.86 19.85 4.62
N LYS A 255 10.68 18.83 4.41
CA LYS A 255 12.04 18.74 5.00
C LYS A 255 13.13 18.68 3.94
N LEU A 256 12.96 17.86 2.90
CA LEU A 256 14.02 17.57 1.95
C LEU A 256 14.07 18.54 0.77
N LEU A 257 12.95 19.08 0.30
CA LEU A 257 12.98 20.12 -0.74
C LEU A 257 13.54 21.46 -0.22
N PRO A 258 14.27 22.22 -1.05
CA PRO A 258 14.68 23.58 -0.74
C PRO A 258 13.47 24.48 -0.46
N ILE A 259 13.59 25.44 0.46
CA ILE A 259 12.44 26.26 0.93
C ILE A 259 11.68 26.92 -0.24
N GLY A 260 12.38 27.45 -1.24
CA GLY A 260 11.76 28.08 -2.42
C GLY A 260 11.00 27.11 -3.33
N GLU A 261 11.30 25.81 -3.25
CA GLU A 261 10.73 24.74 -4.09
C GLU A 261 9.65 23.93 -3.35
N ARG A 262 9.34 24.25 -2.08
CA ARG A 262 8.30 23.56 -1.29
C ARG A 262 6.88 23.91 -1.73
N THR A 263 6.72 24.60 -2.84
CA THR A 263 5.47 25.15 -3.36
C THR A 263 4.58 24.11 -4.04
N ILE A 264 4.95 22.83 -4.03
CA ILE A 264 4.37 21.79 -4.90
C ILE A 264 2.86 21.58 -4.71
N TYR A 265 2.21 22.16 -3.70
CA TYR A 265 0.74 22.32 -3.69
C TYR A 265 0.20 23.66 -3.13
N GLY A 266 1.06 24.65 -2.84
CA GLY A 266 0.61 25.89 -2.15
C GLY A 266 -0.02 25.67 -0.77
N MET A 267 0.04 24.43 -0.25
CA MET A 267 -0.56 24.03 1.01
C MET A 267 0.44 24.30 2.15
N PRO A 268 0.12 25.16 3.13
CA PRO A 268 0.88 25.22 4.36
C PRO A 268 0.97 23.81 4.98
N SER A 269 1.99 23.54 5.80
CA SER A 269 2.20 22.21 6.39
C SER A 269 0.99 21.70 7.20
N SER A 270 0.07 22.59 7.59
CA SER A 270 -1.22 22.28 8.21
C SER A 270 -2.22 21.56 7.30
N ASP A 271 -2.04 21.68 5.98
CA ASP A 271 -3.02 21.31 4.95
C ASP A 271 -2.63 20.01 4.23
N PHE A 272 -1.54 19.35 4.68
CA PHE A 272 -1.11 18.09 4.09
C PHE A 272 -2.22 17.03 4.25
N PRO A 273 -2.68 16.36 3.17
CA PRO A 273 -3.82 15.47 3.27
C PRO A 273 -3.52 14.31 4.23
N LYS A 274 -4.43 14.09 5.18
CA LYS A 274 -4.36 12.96 6.13
C LYS A 274 -4.28 11.64 5.37
N GLY A 275 -3.49 10.69 5.88
CA GLY A 275 -3.32 9.37 5.26
C GLY A 275 -2.45 9.33 4.01
N THR A 276 -1.77 10.44 3.65
CA THR A 276 -0.79 10.44 2.56
C THR A 276 0.51 9.76 3.00
N ALA A 277 0.54 8.43 2.94
CA ALA A 277 1.73 7.62 3.16
C ALA A 277 2.46 7.22 1.86
N PHE A 278 1.89 7.54 0.69
CA PHE A 278 2.41 7.06 -0.60
C PHE A 278 3.56 7.92 -1.16
N SER A 279 4.52 7.24 -1.75
CA SER A 279 5.76 7.76 -2.34
C SER A 279 5.51 8.88 -3.36
N SER A 280 6.40 9.88 -3.40
CA SER A 280 6.33 11.00 -4.35
C SER A 280 7.25 10.74 -5.54
N TYR A 281 6.72 10.86 -6.76
CA TYR A 281 7.48 10.72 -8.00
C TYR A 281 7.83 12.10 -8.56
N PHE A 282 9.10 12.30 -8.94
CA PHE A 282 9.56 13.48 -9.67
C PHE A 282 10.06 13.02 -11.03
N TRP A 283 9.32 13.40 -12.09
CA TRP A 283 9.72 13.19 -13.48
C TRP A 283 10.15 14.53 -14.08
N ALA A 284 11.03 14.46 -15.08
CA ALA A 284 11.32 15.57 -16.00
C ALA A 284 10.19 15.74 -17.02
#